data_AF-A0A0K3CN85-F1
#
_entry.id   AF-A0A0K3CN85-F1
#
_cell.length_a   1.000
_cell.length_b   1.000
_cell.length_c   1.000
_cell.angle_alpha   90.00
_cell.angle_beta   90.00
_cell.angle_gamma   90.00
#
_symmetry.space_group_name_H-M   'P 1'
#
loop_
_entity.id
_entity.type
_entity.pdbx_description
1 polymer ?
#
loop_
_entity_poly.entity_id
_entity_poly.type
_entity_poly.pdbx_seq_one_letter_code
_entity_poly.pdbx_strand_id
1 'polypeptide(L)'
;MARLQFPPVPEGVNPYLYIERYLHYLFNPLPTPGFDARLYVLWALMGYGIVMSIVYLCLMAVEYRRRDKRFWLWRLVSRSNGRYIVGNQHALFALFSLASCAVLVGYNNNFRRAALLQRFQARAYFWRSLVWIPLIVHAWISSWSNLQAAILSSQKATKTHILSPKLANGLYIAGFLVLIPVIVLDVYTAFAWTKTWDAGMVLRTTLTSLGQARPNDSAQAAETAIAAQFNKVADKLQFFIHMLQAVHALYVFTMLVIIGVNLGGLGLLFTLRRQIKFNSRRLSSQIRTSSHPAHASSTAGAGSSIGTPLASPALVPPSDSPHPLSPRMDGDQTPPKQTLLRHVFFAGQAKEKDDSSETTSRGRNHMSVGELKEAAENMTQAGAANRQQAKQLLALKKVEWDLIVFLAAIVVMATVFLALALWLAISPSSVYSSWRTMEVSFYLVPWMYLTGVDCSLTFLTLNSTRHLLSSSSRFASVIGIHGRQVDSRRVSVSGLTSDELESESFGRPVGAGGTMSRVEEEGEERGHVAVEMDARKRDETPSGTTTASV
;
A
#
# COMPACT_ATOMS: atom_id res chain seq x y z
N MET A 1 31.77 21.88 0.49
CA MET A 1 30.51 22.60 0.26
C MET A 1 30.85 24.08 0.10
N ALA A 2 30.47 24.73 -1.00
CA ALA A 2 30.89 26.11 -1.26
C ALA A 2 30.14 27.07 -0.33
N ARG A 3 30.89 27.77 0.54
CA ARG A 3 30.37 28.89 1.31
C ARG A 3 29.95 30.00 0.33
N LEU A 4 28.95 30.79 0.68
CA LEU A 4 28.61 31.99 -0.09
C LEU A 4 29.86 32.89 -0.18
N GLN A 5 30.30 33.21 -1.39
CA GLN A 5 31.49 34.02 -1.66
C GLN A 5 31.08 35.31 -2.38
N PHE A 6 31.87 36.38 -2.19
CA PHE A 6 31.68 37.62 -2.93
C PHE A 6 31.90 37.37 -4.43
N PRO A 7 31.02 37.89 -5.31
CA PRO A 7 31.22 37.79 -6.74
C PRO A 7 32.34 38.76 -7.17
N PRO A 8 33.12 38.42 -8.21
CA PRO A 8 34.10 39.35 -8.76
C PRO A 8 33.39 40.55 -9.38
N VAL A 9 33.58 41.74 -8.82
CA VAL A 9 32.97 42.98 -9.32
C VAL A 9 33.83 43.58 -10.43
N PRO A 10 33.28 43.87 -11.63
CA PRO A 10 34.01 44.56 -12.70
C PRO A 10 34.38 46.01 -12.33
N GLU A 11 35.52 46.49 -12.82
CA GLU A 11 35.93 47.88 -12.64
C GLU A 11 34.92 48.88 -13.25
N GLY A 12 34.73 50.03 -12.60
CA GLY A 12 33.82 51.07 -13.05
C GLY A 12 32.32 50.76 -12.85
N VAL A 13 31.97 49.60 -12.31
CA VAL A 13 30.59 49.23 -11.97
C VAL A 13 30.34 49.46 -10.48
N ASN A 14 29.17 50.01 -10.13
CA ASN A 14 28.76 50.16 -8.74
C ASN A 14 28.75 48.79 -8.02
N PRO A 15 29.67 48.55 -7.06
CA PRO A 15 29.85 47.22 -6.48
C PRO A 15 28.63 46.75 -5.69
N TYR A 16 27.96 47.65 -4.98
CA TYR A 16 26.81 47.31 -4.16
C TYR A 16 25.62 46.83 -4.99
N LEU A 17 25.31 47.53 -6.08
CA LEU A 17 24.22 47.13 -6.99
C LEU A 17 24.56 45.87 -7.77
N TYR A 18 25.85 45.66 -8.11
CA TYR A 18 26.29 44.42 -8.74
C TYR A 18 26.11 43.21 -7.81
N ILE A 19 26.55 43.33 -6.55
CA ILE A 19 26.38 42.27 -5.53
C ILE A 19 24.89 42.02 -5.24
N GLU A 20 24.06 43.06 -5.18
CA GLU A 20 22.60 42.92 -5.00
C GLU A 20 21.97 42.10 -6.12
N ARG A 21 22.28 42.42 -7.38
CA ARG A 21 21.77 41.67 -8.54
C ARG A 21 22.26 40.23 -8.53
N TYR A 22 23.54 40.01 -8.23
CA TYR A 22 24.10 38.67 -8.10
C TYR A 22 23.35 37.83 -7.07
N LEU A 23 23.14 38.36 -5.86
CA LEU A 23 22.36 37.68 -4.82
C LEU A 23 20.90 37.48 -5.23
N HIS A 24 20.29 38.45 -5.91
CA HIS A 24 18.93 38.32 -6.41
C HIS A 24 18.80 37.14 -7.38
N TYR A 25 19.72 36.99 -8.34
CA TYR A 25 19.74 35.87 -9.28
C TYR A 25 20.05 34.54 -8.59
N LEU A 26 20.93 34.54 -7.59
CA LEU A 26 21.28 33.35 -6.81
C LEU A 26 20.07 32.80 -6.04
N PHE A 27 19.30 33.68 -5.38
CA PHE A 27 18.13 33.27 -4.60
C PHE A 27 16.85 33.12 -5.42
N ASN A 28 16.76 33.77 -6.57
CA ASN A 28 15.57 33.77 -7.43
C ASN A 28 15.95 33.41 -8.87
N PRO A 29 16.40 32.16 -9.12
CA PRO A 29 16.73 31.73 -10.47
C PRO A 29 15.51 31.82 -11.38
N LEU A 30 15.71 32.29 -12.61
CA LEU A 30 14.66 32.45 -13.61
C LEU A 30 14.10 31.08 -14.03
N PRO A 31 12.77 30.89 -13.99
CA PRO A 31 12.14 29.69 -14.48
C PRO A 31 12.43 29.41 -15.95
N THR A 32 12.57 28.13 -16.30
CA THR A 32 12.71 27.74 -17.70
C THR A 32 11.43 28.06 -18.49
N PRO A 33 11.54 28.34 -19.80
CA PRO A 33 10.37 28.52 -20.65
C PRO A 33 9.40 27.34 -20.53
N GLY A 34 8.09 27.66 -20.47
CA GLY A 34 7.02 26.68 -20.32
C GLY A 34 6.82 26.12 -18.91
N PHE A 35 7.57 26.59 -17.90
CA PHE A 35 7.37 26.14 -16.51
C PHE A 35 5.94 26.38 -16.01
N ASP A 36 5.36 27.55 -16.28
CA ASP A 36 3.97 27.87 -15.88
C ASP A 36 2.95 26.90 -16.51
N ALA A 37 3.13 26.54 -17.79
CA ALA A 37 2.30 25.54 -18.46
C ALA A 37 2.40 24.16 -17.79
N ARG A 38 3.61 23.73 -17.42
CA ARG A 38 3.81 22.46 -16.69
C ARG A 38 3.15 22.47 -15.32
N LEU A 39 3.09 23.61 -14.63
CA LEU A 39 2.35 23.74 -13.37
C LEU A 39 0.84 23.58 -13.56
N TYR A 40 0.27 24.12 -14.64
CA TYR A 40 -1.16 23.92 -14.95
C TYR A 40 -1.49 22.45 -15.26
N VAL A 41 -0.62 21.75 -15.99
CA VAL A 41 -0.80 20.30 -16.23
C VAL A 41 -0.78 19.53 -14.90
N LEU A 42 0.15 19.87 -14.01
CA LEU A 42 0.19 19.29 -12.66
C LEU A 42 -1.08 19.59 -11.86
N TRP A 43 -1.63 20.81 -11.93
CA TRP A 43 -2.92 21.12 -11.30
C TRP A 43 -4.06 20.26 -11.86
N ALA A 44 -4.10 20.06 -13.18
CA ALA A 44 -5.10 19.20 -13.80
C ALA A 44 -4.99 17.75 -13.31
N LEU A 45 -3.78 17.20 -13.22
CA LEU A 45 -3.54 15.86 -12.66
C LEU A 45 -3.95 15.76 -11.19
N MET A 46 -3.60 16.74 -10.35
CA MET A 46 -4.04 16.76 -8.94
C MET A 46 -5.56 16.83 -8.81
N GLY A 47 -6.22 17.67 -9.63
CA GLY A 47 -7.67 17.79 -9.67
C GLY A 47 -8.33 16.48 -10.11
N TYR A 48 -7.78 15.82 -11.13
CA TYR A 48 -8.23 14.50 -11.57
C TYR A 48 -8.09 13.46 -10.46
N GLY A 49 -6.94 13.37 -9.80
CA GLY A 49 -6.72 12.46 -8.67
C GLY A 49 -7.70 12.68 -7.52
N ILE A 50 -8.00 13.94 -7.16
CA ILE A 50 -9.02 14.28 -6.15
C ILE A 50 -10.40 13.75 -6.57
N VAL A 51 -10.84 14.06 -7.79
CA VAL A 51 -12.15 13.64 -8.31
C VAL A 51 -12.24 12.11 -8.34
N MET A 52 -11.24 11.43 -8.87
CA MET A 52 -11.22 9.98 -8.99
C MET A 52 -11.19 9.28 -7.64
N SER A 53 -10.45 9.81 -6.66
CA SER A 53 -10.48 9.30 -5.28
C SER A 53 -11.88 9.40 -4.67
N ILE A 54 -12.56 10.54 -4.85
CA ILE A 54 -13.92 10.74 -4.33
C ILE A 54 -14.90 9.79 -5.00
N VAL A 55 -14.89 9.73 -6.34
CA VAL A 55 -15.75 8.81 -7.11
C VAL A 55 -15.54 7.37 -6.66
N TYR A 56 -14.29 6.92 -6.54
CA TYR A 56 -13.98 5.57 -6.11
C TYR A 56 -14.45 5.27 -4.68
N LEU A 57 -14.26 6.19 -3.74
CA LEU A 57 -14.76 6.05 -2.36
C LEU A 57 -16.29 5.97 -2.32
N CYS A 58 -16.99 6.76 -3.13
CA CYS A 58 -18.44 6.69 -3.27
C CYS A 58 -18.90 5.33 -3.84
N LEU A 59 -18.26 4.84 -4.91
CA LEU A 59 -18.55 3.52 -5.47
C LEU A 59 -18.34 2.41 -4.44
N MET A 60 -17.24 2.49 -3.68
CA MET A 60 -16.95 1.56 -2.60
C MET A 60 -18.02 1.62 -1.51
N ALA A 61 -18.45 2.81 -1.08
CA ALA A 61 -19.53 2.95 -0.10
C ALA A 61 -20.85 2.32 -0.60
N VAL A 62 -21.19 2.49 -1.88
CA VAL A 62 -22.35 1.85 -2.50
C VAL A 62 -22.21 0.33 -2.52
N GLU A 63 -21.04 -0.19 -2.89
CA GLU A 63 -20.75 -1.63 -2.91
C GLU A 63 -20.85 -2.25 -1.52
N TYR A 64 -20.36 -1.57 -0.49
CA TYR A 64 -20.48 -2.01 0.90
C TYR A 64 -21.93 -2.04 1.38
N ARG A 65 -22.70 -0.99 1.10
CA ARG A 65 -24.14 -0.94 1.42
C ARG A 65 -24.91 -2.05 0.72
N ARG A 66 -24.64 -2.32 -0.55
CA ARG A 66 -25.31 -3.40 -1.31
C ARG A 66 -25.01 -4.80 -0.77
N ARG A 67 -23.87 -4.98 -0.10
CA ARG A 67 -23.47 -6.27 0.50
C ARG A 67 -23.88 -6.41 1.96
N ASP A 68 -24.58 -5.42 2.52
CA ASP A 68 -24.88 -5.31 3.95
C ASP A 68 -23.62 -5.46 4.83
N LYS A 69 -22.47 -5.01 4.31
CA LYS A 69 -21.18 -5.04 5.02
C LYS A 69 -20.89 -3.68 5.62
N ARG A 70 -20.37 -3.66 6.85
CA ARG A 70 -19.91 -2.44 7.50
C ARG A 70 -18.61 -1.96 6.83
N PHE A 71 -18.57 -0.69 6.45
CA PHE A 71 -17.36 -0.04 5.94
C PHE A 71 -16.28 -0.04 7.02
N TRP A 72 -15.05 -0.36 6.64
CA TRP A 72 -13.92 -0.40 7.56
C TRP A 72 -12.62 0.02 6.86
N LEU A 73 -11.74 0.70 7.60
CA LEU A 73 -10.43 1.15 7.13
C LEU A 73 -9.30 0.29 7.67
N TRP A 74 -9.33 -0.01 8.97
CA TRP A 74 -8.45 -0.96 9.62
C TRP A 74 -9.27 -1.99 10.38
N ARG A 75 -8.80 -3.23 10.42
CA ARG A 75 -9.39 -4.31 11.19
C ARG A 75 -8.30 -5.09 11.90
N LEU A 76 -8.57 -5.51 13.13
CA LEU A 76 -7.74 -6.49 13.83
C LEU A 76 -8.19 -7.89 13.45
N VAL A 77 -7.32 -8.65 12.77
CA VAL A 77 -7.61 -10.02 12.33
C VAL A 77 -6.87 -11.00 13.23
N SER A 78 -7.62 -11.83 13.95
CA SER A 78 -7.07 -12.89 14.81
C SER A 78 -6.67 -14.12 14.01
N ARG A 79 -5.46 -14.62 14.27
CA ARG A 79 -4.93 -15.92 13.83
C ARG A 79 -4.45 -16.69 15.06
N SER A 80 -4.11 -17.96 14.89
CA SER A 80 -3.60 -18.83 15.97
C SER A 80 -2.44 -18.21 16.75
N ASN A 81 -1.62 -17.39 16.09
CA ASN A 81 -0.39 -16.83 16.67
C ASN A 81 -0.55 -15.38 17.17
N GLY A 82 -1.76 -14.80 17.11
CA GLY A 82 -2.05 -13.44 17.56
C GLY A 82 -2.88 -12.63 16.58
N ARG A 83 -2.93 -11.31 16.77
CA ARG A 83 -3.77 -10.39 15.98
C ARG A 83 -2.91 -9.53 15.06
N TYR A 84 -3.25 -9.47 13.77
CA TYR A 84 -2.66 -8.53 12.81
C TYR A 84 -3.54 -7.29 12.69
N ILE A 85 -2.92 -6.12 12.63
CA ILE A 85 -3.59 -4.93 12.07
C ILE A 85 -3.65 -5.18 10.56
N VAL A 86 -4.79 -5.01 9.93
CA VAL A 86 -4.94 -5.16 8.48
C VAL A 86 -5.65 -3.91 7.97
N GLY A 87 -5.03 -3.25 7.00
CA GLY A 87 -5.62 -2.12 6.30
C GLY A 87 -6.50 -2.59 5.15
N ASN A 88 -7.66 -1.95 4.95
CA ASN A 88 -8.41 -2.03 3.71
C ASN A 88 -7.63 -1.24 2.65
N GLN A 89 -6.73 -1.93 1.97
CA GLN A 89 -5.78 -1.34 1.02
C GLN A 89 -6.46 -0.40 0.04
N HIS A 90 -7.60 -0.78 -0.54
CA HIS A 90 -8.27 0.04 -1.54
C HIS A 90 -8.84 1.34 -0.95
N ALA A 91 -9.50 1.26 0.21
CA ALA A 91 -10.04 2.44 0.88
C ALA A 91 -8.93 3.38 1.34
N LEU A 92 -7.89 2.81 1.97
CA LEU A 92 -6.73 3.55 2.44
C LEU A 92 -5.99 4.21 1.27
N PHE A 93 -5.73 3.48 0.18
CA PHE A 93 -5.09 4.02 -1.01
C PHE A 93 -5.84 5.24 -1.55
N ALA A 94 -7.17 5.15 -1.70
CA ALA A 94 -7.97 6.27 -2.21
C ALA A 94 -8.01 7.46 -1.25
N LEU A 95 -8.12 7.22 0.06
CA LEU A 95 -8.14 8.26 1.09
C LEU A 95 -6.80 9.00 1.19
N PHE A 96 -5.69 8.27 1.22
CA PHE A 96 -4.35 8.86 1.28
C PHE A 96 -3.94 9.48 -0.06
N SER A 97 -4.45 8.98 -1.20
CA SER A 97 -4.35 9.65 -2.49
C SER A 97 -5.03 11.01 -2.45
N LEU A 98 -6.27 11.08 -1.97
CA LEU A 98 -7.04 12.32 -1.83
C LEU A 98 -6.31 13.36 -0.97
N ALA A 99 -5.84 12.94 0.21
CA ALA A 99 -5.09 13.80 1.11
C ALA A 99 -3.78 14.31 0.48
N SER A 100 -3.03 13.42 -0.18
CA SER A 100 -1.77 13.79 -0.84
C SER A 100 -1.98 14.74 -2.01
N CYS A 101 -3.00 14.52 -2.85
CA CYS A 101 -3.34 15.43 -3.95
C CYS A 101 -3.75 16.81 -3.42
N ALA A 102 -4.51 16.89 -2.32
CA ALA A 102 -4.87 18.15 -1.68
C ALA A 102 -3.63 18.93 -1.18
N VAL A 103 -2.67 18.25 -0.53
CA VAL A 103 -1.41 18.88 -0.11
C VAL A 103 -0.59 19.32 -1.32
N LEU A 104 -0.53 18.51 -2.38
CA LEU A 104 0.19 18.86 -3.62
C LEU A 104 -0.39 20.10 -4.31
N VAL A 105 -1.71 20.35 -4.24
CA VAL A 105 -2.33 21.59 -4.74
C VAL A 105 -1.78 22.79 -3.99
N GLY A 106 -1.73 22.72 -2.66
CA GLY A 106 -1.16 23.75 -1.81
C GLY A 106 0.33 23.99 -2.11
N TYR A 107 1.10 22.91 -2.25
CA TYR A 107 2.51 22.94 -2.61
C TYR A 107 2.73 23.62 -3.97
N ASN A 108 2.00 23.23 -5.01
CA ASN A 108 2.14 23.79 -6.35
C ASN A 108 1.72 25.27 -6.39
N ASN A 109 0.63 25.64 -5.70
CA ASN A 109 0.23 27.04 -5.55
C ASN A 109 1.30 27.88 -4.82
N ASN A 110 1.90 27.35 -3.75
CA ASN A 110 2.99 28.03 -3.06
C ASN A 110 4.21 28.21 -3.98
N PHE A 111 4.58 27.16 -4.72
CA PHE A 111 5.71 27.22 -5.63
C PHE A 111 5.48 28.22 -6.77
N ARG A 112 4.27 28.29 -7.35
CA ARG A 112 3.89 29.33 -8.32
C ARG A 112 4.06 30.73 -7.74
N ARG A 113 3.58 30.96 -6.52
CA ARG A 113 3.70 32.27 -5.83
C ARG A 113 5.15 32.65 -5.57
N ALA A 114 5.98 31.70 -5.13
CA ALA A 114 7.39 31.92 -4.87
C ALA A 114 8.19 32.12 -6.17
N ALA A 115 8.15 31.14 -7.08
CA ALA A 115 8.97 31.11 -8.27
C ALA A 115 8.60 32.14 -9.35
N LEU A 116 7.30 32.26 -9.65
CA LEU A 116 6.84 33.08 -10.77
C LEU A 116 6.42 34.48 -10.32
N LEU A 117 5.74 34.57 -9.18
CA LEU A 117 5.25 35.86 -8.67
C LEU A 117 6.23 36.53 -7.70
N GLN A 118 7.31 35.85 -7.30
CA GLN A 118 8.32 36.38 -6.36
C GLN A 118 7.70 36.82 -5.02
N ARG A 119 6.63 36.15 -4.58
CA ARG A 119 5.90 36.43 -3.34
C ARG A 119 6.07 35.30 -2.33
N PHE A 120 6.02 35.64 -1.04
CA PHE A 120 6.09 34.69 0.07
C PHE A 120 7.36 33.81 0.11
N GLN A 121 8.48 34.31 -0.43
CA GLN A 121 9.76 33.59 -0.47
C GLN A 121 10.23 33.12 0.93
N ALA A 122 10.06 33.94 1.96
CA ALA A 122 10.39 33.59 3.34
C ALA A 122 9.69 32.30 3.82
N ARG A 123 8.47 32.02 3.33
CA ARG A 123 7.66 30.87 3.74
C ARG A 123 7.68 29.72 2.75
N ALA A 124 8.42 29.83 1.64
CA ALA A 124 8.41 28.84 0.56
C ALA A 124 8.82 27.43 1.05
N TYR A 125 9.75 27.35 2.00
CA TYR A 125 10.27 26.06 2.46
C TYR A 125 9.34 25.26 3.37
N PHE A 126 8.32 25.87 3.97
CA PHE A 126 7.31 25.09 4.70
C PHE A 126 6.64 24.08 3.77
N TRP A 127 6.25 24.53 2.57
CA TRP A 127 5.63 23.66 1.58
C TRP A 127 6.64 22.71 0.95
N ARG A 128 7.86 23.18 0.63
CA ARG A 128 8.89 22.35 -0.01
C ARG A 128 9.39 21.20 0.87
N SER A 129 9.42 21.40 2.18
CA SER A 129 9.82 20.36 3.13
C SER A 129 8.66 19.42 3.46
N LEU A 130 7.47 19.94 3.77
CA LEU A 130 6.35 19.12 4.28
C LEU A 130 5.61 18.31 3.20
N VAL A 131 5.76 18.63 1.91
CA VAL A 131 5.07 17.93 0.81
C VAL A 131 5.40 16.43 0.77
N TRP A 132 6.57 16.04 1.26
CA TRP A 132 7.04 14.66 1.25
C TRP A 132 6.29 13.77 2.24
N ILE A 133 5.86 14.32 3.37
CA ILE A 133 5.21 13.59 4.47
C ILE A 133 3.97 12.81 3.99
N PRO A 134 2.95 13.42 3.36
CA PRO A 134 1.76 12.67 2.92
C PRO A 134 2.10 11.60 1.88
N LEU A 135 3.09 11.84 1.00
CA LEU A 135 3.54 10.87 0.00
C LEU A 135 4.19 9.65 0.67
N ILE A 136 5.04 9.89 1.67
CA ILE A 136 5.70 8.83 2.47
C ILE A 136 4.67 8.05 3.26
N VAL A 137 3.74 8.73 3.93
CA VAL A 137 2.65 8.08 4.69
C VAL A 137 1.81 7.20 3.78
N HIS A 138 1.45 7.72 2.60
CA HIS A 138 0.66 6.97 1.63
C HIS A 138 1.42 5.72 1.12
N ALA A 139 2.69 5.87 0.78
CA ALA A 139 3.54 4.74 0.38
C ALA A 139 3.66 3.71 1.51
N TRP A 140 3.93 4.15 2.73
CA TRP A 140 4.05 3.30 3.91
C TRP A 140 2.80 2.47 4.17
N ILE A 141 1.63 3.12 4.23
CA ILE A 141 0.35 2.45 4.49
C ILE A 141 0.00 1.48 3.38
N SER A 142 0.25 1.86 2.13
CA SER A 142 0.03 1.00 0.97
C SER A 142 0.92 -0.24 1.02
N SER A 143 2.22 -0.07 1.31
CA SER A 143 3.17 -1.18 1.41
C SER A 143 2.80 -2.16 2.52
N TRP A 144 2.41 -1.67 3.70
CA TRP A 144 2.05 -2.54 4.82
C TRP A 144 0.71 -3.23 4.64
N SER A 145 -0.29 -2.54 4.06
CA SER A 145 -1.58 -3.17 3.75
C SER A 145 -1.39 -4.37 2.80
N ASN A 146 -0.53 -4.21 1.79
CA ASN A 146 -0.16 -5.28 0.88
C ASN A 146 0.63 -6.40 1.57
N LEU A 147 1.65 -6.04 2.34
CA LEU A 147 2.49 -7.02 3.02
C LEU A 147 1.67 -7.86 4.00
N GLN A 148 0.80 -7.25 4.79
CA GLN A 148 -0.08 -7.96 5.73
C GLN A 148 -1.07 -8.85 5.00
N ALA A 149 -1.66 -8.41 3.90
CA ALA A 149 -2.50 -9.25 3.05
C ALA A 149 -1.72 -10.46 2.49
N ALA A 150 -0.49 -10.25 2.02
CA ALA A 150 0.37 -11.33 1.53
C ALA A 150 0.78 -12.31 2.66
N ILE A 151 1.08 -11.82 3.86
CA ILE A 151 1.37 -12.65 5.04
C ILE A 151 0.15 -13.50 5.39
N LEU A 152 -1.04 -12.91 5.45
CA LEU A 152 -2.26 -13.66 5.79
C LEU A 152 -2.62 -14.70 4.72
N SER A 153 -2.45 -14.35 3.44
CA SER A 153 -2.66 -15.28 2.33
C SER A 153 -1.63 -16.43 2.36
N SER A 154 -0.36 -16.13 2.64
CA SER A 154 0.70 -17.15 2.72
C SER A 154 0.54 -18.05 3.93
N GLN A 155 0.23 -17.53 5.12
CA GLN A 155 0.01 -18.37 6.31
C GLN A 155 -1.13 -19.38 6.12
N LYS A 156 -2.24 -18.96 5.50
CA LYS A 156 -3.34 -19.87 5.14
C LYS A 156 -2.86 -20.96 4.17
N ALA A 157 -1.96 -20.58 3.27
CA ALA A 157 -1.43 -21.45 2.24
C ALA A 157 -0.21 -22.28 2.64
N THR A 158 0.51 -22.03 3.74
CA THR A 158 1.77 -22.75 4.05
C THR A 158 1.81 -23.37 5.43
N LYS A 159 0.95 -22.89 6.35
CA LYS A 159 1.08 -23.13 7.80
C LYS A 159 2.45 -22.71 8.37
N THR A 160 3.28 -22.01 7.61
CA THR A 160 4.55 -21.47 8.08
C THR A 160 4.38 -20.01 8.49
N HIS A 161 4.91 -19.68 9.66
CA HIS A 161 4.78 -18.35 10.23
C HIS A 161 6.06 -17.56 9.96
N ILE A 162 6.08 -16.79 8.87
CA ILE A 162 7.26 -16.03 8.45
C ILE A 162 7.51 -14.82 9.36
N LEU A 163 6.44 -14.13 9.78
CA LEU A 163 6.53 -12.95 10.64
C LEU A 163 5.50 -13.01 11.77
N SER A 164 5.94 -12.87 13.02
CA SER A 164 5.03 -12.85 14.16
C SER A 164 4.12 -11.61 14.11
N PRO A 165 2.85 -11.69 14.56
CA PRO A 165 1.94 -10.54 14.51
C PRO A 165 2.43 -9.35 15.31
N LYS A 166 3.07 -9.59 16.47
CA LYS A 166 3.67 -8.53 17.30
C LYS A 166 4.75 -7.76 16.56
N LEU A 167 5.65 -8.48 15.87
CA LEU A 167 6.71 -7.84 15.10
C LEU A 167 6.15 -7.10 13.87
N ALA A 168 5.20 -7.69 13.15
CA ALA A 168 4.56 -7.05 12.00
C ALA A 168 3.86 -5.74 12.38
N ASN A 169 3.04 -5.76 13.44
CA ASN A 169 2.34 -4.56 13.92
C ASN A 169 3.32 -3.55 14.53
N GLY A 170 4.33 -4.01 15.27
CA GLY A 170 5.37 -3.16 15.85
C GLY A 170 6.13 -2.40 14.77
N LEU A 171 6.56 -3.08 13.70
CA LEU A 171 7.21 -2.45 12.56
C LEU A 171 6.28 -1.48 11.83
N TYR A 172 5.00 -1.85 11.62
CA TYR A 172 4.01 -0.96 11.00
C TYR A 172 3.86 0.36 11.77
N ILE A 173 3.75 0.29 13.11
CA ILE A 173 3.62 1.46 13.99
C ILE A 173 4.93 2.24 14.06
N ALA A 174 6.07 1.55 14.12
CA ALA A 174 7.39 2.18 14.20
C ALA A 174 7.66 3.14 13.03
N GLY A 175 7.14 2.85 11.83
CA GLY A 175 7.26 3.78 10.70
C GLY A 175 6.64 5.15 10.95
N PHE A 176 5.52 5.21 11.67
CA PHE A 176 4.92 6.49 12.06
C PHE A 176 5.74 7.22 13.12
N LEU A 177 6.40 6.49 14.01
CA LEU A 177 7.32 7.07 15.00
C LEU A 177 8.56 7.67 14.32
N VAL A 178 9.06 7.04 13.25
CA VAL A 178 10.17 7.58 12.44
C VAL A 178 9.80 8.89 11.74
N LEU A 179 8.51 9.14 11.46
CA LEU A 179 8.08 10.41 10.86
C LEU A 179 8.14 11.60 11.82
N ILE A 180 8.12 11.37 13.13
CA ILE A 180 8.18 12.46 14.13
C ILE A 180 9.47 13.29 13.97
N PRO A 181 10.69 12.72 14.03
CA PRO A 181 11.91 13.51 13.83
C PRO A 181 12.00 14.12 12.42
N VAL A 182 11.44 13.48 11.40
CA VAL A 182 11.39 14.01 10.03
C VAL A 182 10.56 15.31 10.00
N ILE A 183 9.34 15.29 10.54
CA ILE A 183 8.45 16.46 10.60
C ILE A 183 9.11 17.59 11.40
N VAL A 184 9.74 17.27 12.54
CA VAL A 184 10.46 18.27 13.34
C VAL A 184 11.57 18.90 12.50
N LEU A 185 12.42 18.11 11.84
CA LEU A 185 13.51 18.64 11.00
C LEU A 185 13.00 19.42 9.79
N ASP A 186 11.90 19.02 9.15
CA ASP A 186 11.28 19.79 8.05
C ASP A 186 10.85 21.19 8.53
N VAL A 187 10.17 21.25 9.68
CA VAL A 187 9.72 22.50 10.28
C VAL A 187 10.92 23.38 10.67
N TYR A 188 11.95 22.80 11.30
CA TYR A 188 13.19 23.52 11.61
C TYR A 188 13.92 24.00 10.36
N THR A 189 13.93 23.22 9.28
CA THR A 189 14.50 23.60 7.98
C THR A 189 13.77 24.81 7.40
N ALA A 190 12.44 24.82 7.47
CA ALA A 190 11.63 25.95 7.02
C ALA A 190 11.86 27.23 7.87
N PHE A 191 12.00 27.09 9.19
CA PHE A 191 12.38 28.21 10.06
C PHE A 191 13.79 28.71 9.79
N ALA A 192 14.75 27.82 9.56
CA ALA A 192 16.11 28.18 9.18
C ALA A 192 16.13 28.98 7.88
N TRP A 193 15.35 28.55 6.87
CA TRP A 193 15.19 29.31 5.63
C TRP A 193 14.60 30.70 5.86
N THR A 194 13.55 30.81 6.69
CA THR A 194 12.92 32.10 7.00
C THR A 194 13.97 33.08 7.56
N LYS A 195 14.78 32.62 8.52
CA LYS A 195 15.86 33.44 9.11
C LYS A 195 16.94 33.82 8.09
N THR A 196 17.29 32.92 7.17
CA THR A 196 18.23 33.20 6.08
C THR A 196 17.67 34.25 5.12
N TRP A 197 16.40 34.11 4.76
CA TRP A 197 15.71 35.06 3.88
C TRP A 197 15.64 36.46 4.50
N ASP A 198 15.25 36.56 5.77
CA ASP A 198 15.15 37.84 6.47
C ASP A 198 16.53 38.53 6.57
N ALA A 199 17.58 37.78 6.88
CA ALA A 199 18.95 38.30 6.85
C ALA A 199 19.35 38.78 5.44
N GLY A 200 18.95 38.04 4.40
CA GLY A 200 19.15 38.41 3.00
C GLY A 200 18.45 39.71 2.62
N MET A 201 17.22 39.93 3.11
CA MET A 201 16.47 41.17 2.88
C MET A 201 17.11 42.39 3.56
N VAL A 202 17.65 42.22 4.77
CA VAL A 202 18.43 43.28 5.45
C VAL A 202 19.68 43.63 4.65
N LEU A 203 20.44 42.62 4.20
CA LEU A 203 21.61 42.82 3.35
C LEU A 203 21.25 43.52 2.05
N ARG A 204 20.17 43.09 1.37
CA ARG A 204 19.67 43.70 0.14
C ARG A 204 19.36 45.19 0.34
N THR A 205 18.63 45.53 1.39
CA THR A 205 18.28 46.93 1.71
C THR A 205 19.54 47.76 1.95
N THR A 206 20.52 47.20 2.66
CA THR A 206 21.82 47.83 2.92
C THR A 206 22.60 48.06 1.62
N LEU A 207 22.66 47.07 0.74
CA LEU A 207 23.30 47.16 -0.59
C LEU A 207 22.66 48.24 -1.45
N THR A 208 21.33 48.31 -1.51
CA THR A 208 20.63 49.36 -2.28
C THR A 208 20.91 50.74 -1.72
N SER A 209 20.87 50.91 -0.39
CA SER A 209 21.15 52.19 0.26
C SER A 209 22.59 52.65 0.04
N LEU A 210 23.58 51.78 0.24
CA LEU A 210 24.99 52.11 0.01
C LEU A 210 25.29 52.31 -1.47
N GLY A 211 24.66 51.54 -2.36
CA GLY A 211 24.79 51.72 -3.80
C GLY A 211 24.31 53.09 -4.28
N GLN A 212 23.30 53.67 -3.64
CA GLN A 212 22.85 55.04 -3.91
C GLN A 212 23.76 56.09 -3.28
N ALA A 213 24.21 55.86 -2.04
CA ALA A 213 25.00 56.84 -1.29
C ALA A 213 26.49 56.88 -1.69
N ARG A 214 27.06 55.76 -2.14
CA ARG A 214 28.50 55.57 -2.41
C ARG A 214 28.73 54.78 -3.70
N PRO A 215 28.28 55.28 -4.87
CA PRO A 215 28.34 54.52 -6.12
C PRO A 215 29.75 54.25 -6.64
N ASN A 216 30.74 55.04 -6.20
CA ASN A 216 32.12 55.03 -6.70
C ASN A 216 33.10 54.32 -5.75
N ASP A 217 32.61 53.64 -4.70
CA ASP A 217 33.48 52.84 -3.82
C ASP A 217 34.17 51.74 -4.64
N SER A 218 35.42 51.41 -4.26
CA SER A 218 36.09 50.23 -4.82
C SER A 218 35.42 48.94 -4.37
N ALA A 219 35.62 47.84 -5.10
CA ALA A 219 35.09 46.52 -4.73
C ALA A 219 35.50 46.11 -3.30
N GLN A 220 36.77 46.32 -2.94
CA GLN A 220 37.29 46.00 -1.60
C GLN A 220 36.66 46.86 -0.49
N ALA A 221 36.42 48.15 -0.77
CA ALA A 221 35.73 49.03 0.18
C ALA A 221 34.28 48.59 0.40
N ALA A 222 33.59 48.23 -0.68
CA ALA A 222 32.21 47.72 -0.62
C ALA A 222 32.12 46.39 0.13
N GLU A 223 33.02 45.43 -0.15
CA GLU A 223 33.12 44.17 0.58
C GLU A 223 33.31 44.39 2.08
N THR A 224 34.22 45.28 2.46
CA THR A 224 34.48 45.62 3.87
C THR A 224 33.24 46.24 4.52
N ALA A 225 32.52 47.11 3.81
CA ALA A 225 31.34 47.80 4.32
C ALA A 225 30.16 46.85 4.61
N ILE A 226 30.03 45.75 3.85
CA ILE A 226 28.92 44.78 3.99
C ILE A 226 29.34 43.44 4.61
N ALA A 227 30.63 43.27 4.94
CA ALA A 227 31.19 41.99 5.38
C ALA A 227 30.40 41.36 6.53
N ALA A 228 30.01 42.15 7.53
CA ALA A 228 29.26 41.64 8.68
C ALA A 228 27.88 41.08 8.28
N GLN A 229 27.11 41.80 7.48
CA GLN A 229 25.79 41.39 7.00
C GLN A 229 25.91 40.21 6.03
N PHE A 230 26.90 40.23 5.14
CA PHE A 230 27.17 39.15 4.19
C PHE A 230 27.54 37.85 4.91
N ASN A 231 28.46 37.90 5.86
CA ASN A 231 28.84 36.75 6.69
C ASN A 231 27.63 36.22 7.49
N LYS A 232 26.79 37.11 8.03
CA LYS A 232 25.54 36.70 8.70
C LYS A 232 24.61 35.92 7.77
N VAL A 233 24.43 36.35 6.52
CA VAL A 233 23.66 35.60 5.51
C VAL A 233 24.32 34.25 5.21
N ALA A 234 25.64 34.25 4.99
CA ALA A 234 26.40 33.04 4.70
C ALA A 234 26.27 31.99 5.81
N ASP A 235 26.37 32.40 7.07
CA ASP A 235 26.28 31.50 8.23
C ASP A 235 24.87 30.94 8.41
N LYS A 236 23.83 31.77 8.23
CA LYS A 236 22.43 31.30 8.27
C LYS A 236 22.11 30.36 7.11
N LEU A 237 22.61 30.66 5.91
CA LEU A 237 22.47 29.81 4.74
C LEU A 237 23.17 28.47 4.96
N GLN A 238 24.38 28.46 5.51
CA GLN A 238 25.11 27.24 5.82
C GLN A 238 24.36 26.37 6.85
N PHE A 239 23.83 26.99 7.91
CA PHE A 239 23.00 26.28 8.88
C PHE A 239 21.75 25.67 8.22
N PHE A 240 21.05 26.44 7.38
CA PHE A 240 19.91 25.93 6.61
C PHE A 240 20.30 24.74 5.72
N ILE A 241 21.45 24.82 5.04
CA ILE A 241 21.93 23.72 4.20
C ILE A 241 22.21 22.47 5.03
N HIS A 242 22.85 22.58 6.20
CA HIS A 242 23.07 21.42 7.07
C HIS A 242 21.75 20.77 7.53
N MET A 243 20.72 21.58 7.85
CA MET A 243 19.39 21.06 8.18
C MET A 243 18.73 20.35 6.99
N LEU A 244 18.87 20.92 5.80
CA LEU A 244 18.40 20.30 4.57
C LEU A 244 19.09 18.94 4.32
N GLN A 245 20.40 18.84 4.56
CA GLN A 245 21.11 17.56 4.42
C GLN A 245 20.64 16.54 5.46
N ALA A 246 20.47 16.95 6.72
CA ALA A 246 20.03 16.09 7.79
C ALA A 246 18.64 15.50 7.52
N VAL A 247 17.68 16.31 7.07
CA VAL A 247 16.33 15.82 6.76
C VAL A 247 16.32 14.88 5.55
N HIS A 248 17.13 15.16 4.52
CA HIS A 248 17.24 14.27 3.37
C HIS A 248 17.96 12.96 3.68
N ALA A 249 18.90 12.94 4.64
CA ALA A 249 19.46 11.69 5.15
C ALA A 249 18.41 10.81 5.83
N LEU A 250 17.46 11.40 6.57
CA LEU A 250 16.31 10.65 7.12
C LEU A 250 15.35 10.18 6.02
N TYR A 251 15.14 10.96 4.96
CA TYR A 251 14.37 10.51 3.80
C TYR A 251 15.03 9.33 3.09
N VAL A 252 16.36 9.34 2.92
CA VAL A 252 17.13 8.20 2.40
C VAL A 252 16.87 6.95 3.25
N PHE A 253 17.01 7.06 4.58
CA PHE A 253 16.74 5.94 5.48
C PHE A 253 15.29 5.43 5.33
N THR A 254 14.31 6.33 5.33
CA THR A 254 12.89 5.99 5.19
C THR A 254 12.59 5.28 3.88
N MET A 255 13.16 5.73 2.77
CA MET A 255 12.99 5.09 1.47
C MET A 255 13.62 3.70 1.40
N LEU A 256 14.79 3.50 2.02
CA LEU A 256 15.42 2.18 2.12
C LEU A 256 14.52 1.19 2.88
N VAL A 257 13.89 1.63 3.98
CA VAL A 257 12.95 0.78 4.74
C VAL A 257 11.72 0.46 3.88
N ILE A 258 11.12 1.44 3.19
CA ILE A 258 9.99 1.21 2.29
C ILE A 258 10.37 0.19 1.20
N ILE A 259 11.51 0.37 0.54
CA ILE A 259 12.00 -0.58 -0.48
C ILE A 259 12.14 -1.98 0.13
N GLY A 260 12.77 -2.11 1.30
CA GLY A 260 12.93 -3.38 2.00
C GLY A 260 11.60 -4.09 2.30
N VAL A 261 10.60 -3.36 2.79
CA VAL A 261 9.25 -3.88 3.06
C VAL A 261 8.59 -4.40 1.78
N ASN A 262 8.65 -3.65 0.67
CA ASN A 262 8.03 -4.06 -0.59
C ASN A 262 8.78 -5.22 -1.26
N LEU A 263 10.11 -5.27 -1.17
CA LEU A 263 10.90 -6.41 -1.63
C LEU A 263 10.59 -7.68 -0.82
N GLY A 264 10.40 -7.55 0.50
CA GLY A 264 9.91 -8.64 1.35
C GLY A 264 8.52 -9.12 0.90
N GLY A 265 7.59 -8.20 0.61
CA GLY A 265 6.28 -8.51 0.05
C GLY A 265 6.36 -9.27 -1.29
N LEU A 266 7.24 -8.83 -2.20
CA LEU A 266 7.48 -9.52 -3.47
C LEU A 266 8.06 -10.93 -3.27
N GLY A 267 9.01 -11.10 -2.35
CA GLY A 267 9.57 -12.41 -2.00
C GLY A 267 8.52 -13.40 -1.48
N LEU A 268 7.59 -12.92 -0.64
CA LEU A 268 6.44 -13.70 -0.19
C LEU A 268 5.53 -14.12 -1.35
N LEU A 269 5.28 -13.21 -2.30
CA LEU A 269 4.47 -13.53 -3.48
C LEU A 269 5.14 -14.50 -4.42
N PHE A 270 6.45 -14.41 -4.61
CA PHE A 270 7.17 -15.42 -5.40
C PHE A 270 7.12 -16.80 -4.74
N THR A 271 7.09 -16.85 -3.41
CA THR A 271 6.93 -18.10 -2.65
C THR A 271 5.52 -18.66 -2.84
N LEU A 272 4.49 -17.81 -2.74
CA LEU A 272 3.10 -18.18 -3.04
C LEU A 272 2.92 -18.66 -4.49
N ARG A 273 3.54 -17.98 -5.46
CA ARG A 273 3.56 -18.38 -6.89
C ARG A 273 4.04 -19.81 -7.06
N ARG A 274 5.17 -20.13 -6.43
CA ARG A 274 5.76 -21.48 -6.50
C ARG A 274 4.80 -22.53 -5.95
N GLN A 275 4.08 -22.22 -4.87
CA GLN A 275 3.11 -23.12 -4.27
C GLN A 275 1.82 -23.27 -5.09
N ILE A 276 1.29 -22.17 -5.63
CA ILE A 276 0.14 -22.20 -6.55
C ILE A 276 0.49 -23.03 -7.77
N LYS A 277 1.70 -22.86 -8.32
CA LYS A 277 2.21 -23.66 -9.43
C LYS A 277 2.32 -25.14 -9.08
N PHE A 278 2.81 -25.47 -7.88
CA PHE A 278 2.87 -26.84 -7.40
C PHE A 278 1.47 -27.46 -7.26
N ASN A 279 0.54 -26.76 -6.62
CA ASN A 279 -0.84 -27.21 -6.43
C ASN A 279 -1.60 -27.33 -7.76
N SER A 280 -1.37 -26.40 -8.70
CA SER A 280 -1.97 -26.44 -10.04
C SER A 280 -1.46 -27.64 -10.84
N ARG A 281 -0.18 -28.00 -10.72
CA ARG A 281 0.36 -29.23 -11.34
C ARG A 281 -0.31 -30.47 -10.76
N ARG A 282 -0.44 -30.54 -9.44
CA ARG A 282 -1.12 -31.65 -8.77
C ARG A 282 -2.60 -31.76 -9.16
N LEU A 283 -3.28 -30.63 -9.31
CA LEU A 283 -4.67 -30.62 -9.79
C LEU A 283 -4.76 -31.13 -11.23
N SER A 284 -3.84 -30.68 -12.10
CA SER A 284 -3.81 -31.14 -13.49
C SER A 284 -3.53 -32.65 -13.62
N SER A 285 -2.69 -33.22 -12.75
CA SER A 285 -2.46 -34.66 -12.74
C SER A 285 -3.68 -35.43 -12.23
N GLN A 286 -4.37 -34.94 -11.20
CA GLN A 286 -5.63 -35.53 -10.72
C GLN A 286 -6.73 -35.51 -11.79
N ILE A 287 -6.85 -34.42 -12.55
CA ILE A 287 -7.81 -34.32 -13.66
C ILE A 287 -7.46 -35.35 -14.73
N ARG A 288 -6.18 -35.45 -15.15
CA ARG A 288 -5.73 -36.41 -16.15
C ARG A 288 -5.95 -37.87 -15.75
N THR A 289 -5.70 -38.22 -14.49
CA THR A 289 -5.94 -39.58 -13.99
C THR A 289 -7.43 -39.89 -13.92
N SER A 290 -8.28 -38.92 -13.58
CA SER A 290 -9.73 -39.10 -13.57
C SER A 290 -10.37 -39.15 -14.96
N SER A 291 -9.73 -38.52 -15.96
CA SER A 291 -10.24 -38.45 -17.33
C SER A 291 -9.85 -39.65 -18.20
N HIS A 292 -8.98 -40.55 -17.73
CA HIS A 292 -8.75 -41.82 -18.43
C HIS A 292 -9.84 -42.81 -18.00
N PRO A 293 -10.87 -43.05 -18.84
CA PRO A 293 -11.89 -44.02 -18.52
C PRO A 293 -11.26 -45.41 -18.59
N ALA A 294 -11.69 -46.32 -17.73
CA ALA A 294 -11.33 -47.74 -17.75
C ALA A 294 -11.87 -48.45 -19.01
N HIS A 295 -11.38 -48.07 -20.19
CA HIS A 295 -11.74 -48.68 -21.48
C HIS A 295 -10.96 -49.97 -21.78
N ALA A 296 -10.29 -50.56 -20.78
CA ALA A 296 -9.52 -51.79 -20.93
C ALA A 296 -10.05 -52.92 -20.03
N SER A 297 -11.32 -53.31 -20.21
CA SER A 297 -11.84 -54.59 -19.70
C SER A 297 -13.18 -54.96 -20.34
N SER A 298 -13.18 -55.13 -21.67
CA SER A 298 -14.29 -55.77 -22.38
C SER A 298 -13.82 -56.38 -23.70
N THR A 299 -13.01 -57.43 -23.61
CA THR A 299 -12.92 -58.45 -24.67
C THR A 299 -12.97 -59.81 -23.98
N ALA A 300 -14.16 -60.42 -23.99
CA ALA A 300 -14.39 -61.76 -23.48
C ALA A 300 -14.18 -62.81 -24.59
N GLY A 301 -13.44 -63.87 -24.25
CA GLY A 301 -13.68 -65.29 -24.61
C GLY A 301 -13.57 -65.78 -26.07
N ALA A 302 -12.77 -66.85 -26.29
CA ALA A 302 -13.25 -68.17 -26.75
C ALA A 302 -12.13 -69.24 -26.87
N GLY A 303 -12.36 -70.42 -26.26
CA GLY A 303 -11.79 -71.74 -26.59
C GLY A 303 -10.79 -72.32 -25.56
N SER A 304 -10.76 -73.60 -25.16
CA SER A 304 -11.66 -74.78 -25.17
C SER A 304 -10.83 -75.99 -24.66
N SER A 305 -11.26 -76.73 -23.63
CA SER A 305 -11.12 -78.20 -23.41
C SER A 305 -11.40 -78.54 -21.93
N ILE A 306 -12.51 -79.20 -21.57
CA ILE A 306 -12.81 -80.65 -21.54
C ILE A 306 -11.86 -81.44 -20.63
N GLY A 307 -12.40 -81.89 -19.48
CA GLY A 307 -11.80 -82.86 -18.56
C GLY A 307 -12.74 -83.19 -17.39
N THR A 308 -13.20 -84.44 -17.38
CA THR A 308 -14.27 -85.14 -16.62
C THR A 308 -14.12 -85.27 -15.08
N PRO A 309 -15.18 -85.75 -14.37
CA PRO A 309 -15.37 -85.69 -12.91
C PRO A 309 -15.03 -87.01 -12.17
N LEU A 310 -14.92 -86.98 -10.83
CA LEU A 310 -15.37 -88.10 -9.96
C LEU A 310 -15.37 -87.76 -8.44
N ALA A 311 -16.45 -88.22 -7.79
CA ALA A 311 -16.57 -88.81 -6.43
C ALA A 311 -16.50 -87.97 -5.12
N SER A 312 -17.69 -87.65 -4.57
CA SER A 312 -18.33 -88.24 -3.35
C SER A 312 -17.71 -88.08 -1.92
N PRO A 313 -18.44 -88.38 -0.82
CA PRO A 313 -18.93 -87.37 0.14
C PRO A 313 -18.60 -87.67 1.64
N ALA A 314 -18.90 -86.76 2.58
CA ALA A 314 -19.18 -87.12 3.99
C ALA A 314 -19.74 -85.98 4.88
N LEU A 315 -20.86 -86.32 5.54
CA LEU A 315 -21.27 -86.07 6.94
C LEU A 315 -21.66 -84.67 7.51
N VAL A 316 -22.98 -84.59 7.72
CA VAL A 316 -23.85 -83.98 8.77
C VAL A 316 -23.27 -84.19 10.20
N PRO A 317 -23.49 -83.32 11.24
CA PRO A 317 -24.79 -83.17 11.91
C PRO A 317 -25.26 -81.79 12.45
N PRO A 318 -26.55 -81.71 12.86
CA PRO A 318 -27.25 -80.47 13.21
C PRO A 318 -27.26 -80.21 14.72
N SER A 319 -27.60 -78.98 15.12
CA SER A 319 -28.01 -78.71 16.50
C SER A 319 -29.05 -77.59 16.55
N ASP A 320 -30.18 -77.95 17.16
CA ASP A 320 -31.37 -77.12 17.40
C ASP A 320 -31.27 -76.31 18.70
N SER A 321 -32.08 -75.23 18.72
CA SER A 321 -32.69 -74.54 19.89
C SER A 321 -31.89 -73.47 20.66
N PRO A 322 -32.55 -72.53 21.39
CA PRO A 322 -33.63 -71.63 20.97
C PRO A 322 -33.41 -70.16 21.43
N HIS A 323 -34.26 -69.25 20.90
CA HIS A 323 -34.58 -67.86 21.30
C HIS A 323 -34.35 -67.45 22.78
N PRO A 324 -34.10 -66.14 23.11
CA PRO A 324 -35.14 -65.10 23.02
C PRO A 324 -34.74 -63.61 22.79
N LEU A 325 -35.74 -62.87 22.27
CA LEU A 325 -36.11 -61.45 22.52
C LEU A 325 -35.19 -60.28 22.06
N SER A 326 -35.69 -59.56 21.04
CA SER A 326 -35.86 -58.09 20.85
C SER A 326 -35.09 -57.09 21.77
N PRO A 327 -34.73 -55.87 21.30
CA PRO A 327 -35.61 -55.04 20.49
C PRO A 327 -35.01 -54.34 19.25
N ARG A 328 -35.90 -54.27 18.27
CA ARG A 328 -36.05 -53.26 17.23
C ARG A 328 -35.67 -51.85 17.69
N MET A 329 -34.69 -51.23 17.04
CA MET A 329 -34.55 -49.78 17.02
C MET A 329 -34.63 -49.32 15.56
N ASP A 330 -35.67 -48.54 15.31
CA ASP A 330 -36.01 -47.94 14.04
C ASP A 330 -34.91 -46.99 13.54
N GLY A 331 -34.81 -46.94 12.22
CA GLY A 331 -33.77 -46.20 11.52
C GLY A 331 -33.89 -44.69 11.65
N ASP A 332 -32.72 -44.05 11.67
CA ASP A 332 -32.47 -42.87 10.86
C ASP A 332 -30.95 -42.79 10.59
N GLN A 333 -30.47 -43.59 9.64
CA GLN A 333 -29.10 -43.48 9.15
C GLN A 333 -29.00 -42.24 8.26
N THR A 334 -28.82 -41.07 8.87
CA THR A 334 -28.27 -39.93 8.13
C THR A 334 -26.85 -40.29 7.70
N PRO A 335 -26.50 -40.19 6.40
CA PRO A 335 -25.17 -40.55 5.94
C PRO A 335 -24.13 -39.66 6.63
N PRO A 336 -22.97 -40.20 7.02
CA PRO A 336 -21.92 -39.41 7.64
C PRO A 336 -21.52 -38.30 6.65
N LYS A 337 -21.84 -37.05 6.99
CA LYS A 337 -21.28 -35.87 6.33
C LYS A 337 -19.77 -35.89 6.63
N GLN A 338 -19.01 -36.59 5.80
CA GLN A 338 -17.57 -36.42 5.70
C GLN A 338 -17.35 -34.97 5.28
N THR A 339 -17.16 -34.09 6.27
CA THR A 339 -16.47 -32.82 6.08
C THR A 339 -15.09 -33.16 5.56
N LEU A 340 -14.98 -33.24 4.23
CA LEU A 340 -13.75 -33.46 3.49
C LEU A 340 -12.93 -32.17 3.63
N LEU A 341 -12.35 -32.00 4.83
CA LEU A 341 -11.38 -30.98 5.16
C LEU A 341 -10.13 -31.35 4.36
N ARG A 342 -10.14 -30.92 3.10
CA ARG A 342 -9.15 -31.31 2.09
C ARG A 342 -7.79 -30.82 2.57
N HIS A 343 -6.99 -31.74 3.08
CA HIS A 343 -5.60 -31.51 3.43
C HIS A 343 -4.84 -31.11 2.16
N VAL A 344 -4.54 -29.82 2.04
CA VAL A 344 -3.51 -29.33 1.11
C VAL A 344 -2.19 -29.87 1.64
N PHE A 345 -1.70 -30.97 1.05
CA PHE A 345 -0.38 -31.50 1.41
C PHE A 345 0.68 -30.55 0.84
N PHE A 346 1.55 -30.09 1.73
CA PHE A 346 2.71 -29.30 1.37
C PHE A 346 3.81 -30.23 0.87
N ALA A 347 4.44 -29.86 -0.24
CA ALA A 347 5.75 -30.38 -0.56
C ALA A 347 6.72 -29.92 0.53
N GLY A 348 6.83 -30.70 1.60
CA GLY A 348 8.03 -30.68 2.41
C GLY A 348 9.22 -30.94 1.49
N GLN A 349 10.35 -30.28 1.75
CA GLN A 349 11.62 -30.55 1.09
C GLN A 349 12.07 -31.99 1.38
N ALA A 350 11.39 -32.99 0.83
CA ALA A 350 11.95 -34.31 0.69
C ALA A 350 13.02 -34.16 -0.39
N LYS A 351 14.28 -34.12 0.04
CA LYS A 351 15.45 -34.22 -0.82
C LYS A 351 15.51 -35.66 -1.31
N GLU A 352 14.60 -35.98 -2.23
CA GLU A 352 14.50 -37.28 -2.86
C GLU A 352 15.71 -37.42 -3.79
N LYS A 353 16.63 -38.28 -3.36
CA LYS A 353 17.90 -38.57 -4.02
C LYS A 353 17.63 -39.73 -4.97
N ASP A 354 17.04 -39.44 -6.12
CA ASP A 354 16.77 -40.45 -7.14
C ASP A 354 17.82 -40.39 -8.25
N ASP A 355 18.72 -41.36 -8.19
CA ASP A 355 19.47 -41.88 -9.33
C ASP A 355 18.51 -42.69 -10.20
N SER A 356 18.06 -42.14 -11.33
CA SER A 356 17.72 -42.93 -12.53
C SER A 356 17.58 -42.03 -13.75
N SER A 357 18.60 -42.10 -14.58
CA SER A 357 18.58 -41.68 -15.98
C SER A 357 17.60 -42.58 -16.76
N GLU A 358 16.56 -42.01 -17.35
CA GLU A 358 16.28 -42.10 -18.80
C GLU A 358 14.82 -41.77 -19.17
N THR A 359 14.72 -41.00 -20.26
CA THR A 359 13.63 -40.99 -21.24
C THR A 359 12.21 -40.57 -20.81
N THR A 360 11.93 -39.27 -20.91
CA THR A 360 11.21 -38.66 -22.05
C THR A 360 10.69 -37.27 -21.66
N SER A 361 10.82 -36.34 -22.59
CA SER A 361 10.38 -34.94 -22.53
C SER A 361 8.85 -34.78 -22.52
N ARG A 362 8.15 -35.52 -21.66
CA ARG A 362 6.68 -35.48 -21.56
C ARG A 362 6.23 -34.21 -20.84
N GLY A 363 6.17 -33.15 -21.62
CA GLY A 363 5.24 -32.03 -21.51
C GLY A 363 5.18 -31.41 -20.12
N ARG A 364 6.05 -30.43 -19.88
CA ARG A 364 5.95 -29.44 -18.79
C ARG A 364 4.76 -28.50 -19.04
N ASN A 365 3.59 -29.04 -19.36
CA ASN A 365 2.41 -28.29 -19.75
C ASN A 365 1.78 -27.71 -18.49
N HIS A 366 2.25 -26.52 -18.17
CA HIS A 366 1.60 -25.66 -17.20
C HIS A 366 0.18 -25.41 -17.68
N MET A 367 -0.81 -25.66 -16.81
CA MET A 367 -2.18 -25.39 -17.17
C MET A 367 -2.33 -23.91 -17.54
N SER A 368 -2.62 -23.63 -18.80
CA SER A 368 -2.67 -22.27 -19.34
C SER A 368 -3.88 -21.53 -18.75
N VAL A 369 -3.87 -20.19 -18.78
CA VAL A 369 -5.05 -19.42 -18.34
C VAL A 369 -6.28 -19.78 -19.19
N GLY A 370 -6.07 -20.11 -20.47
CA GLY A 370 -7.11 -20.61 -21.37
C GLY A 370 -7.70 -21.93 -20.90
N GLU A 371 -6.86 -22.91 -20.57
CA GLU A 371 -7.30 -24.23 -20.07
C GLU A 371 -8.00 -24.12 -18.70
N LEU A 372 -7.54 -23.22 -17.81
CA LEU A 372 -8.23 -22.93 -16.55
C LEU A 372 -9.59 -22.28 -16.78
N LYS A 373 -9.71 -21.41 -17.79
CA LYS A 373 -10.98 -20.80 -18.16
C LYS A 373 -11.94 -21.82 -18.74
N GLU A 374 -11.45 -22.70 -19.62
CA GLU A 374 -12.22 -23.80 -20.19
C GLU A 374 -12.68 -24.78 -19.11
N ALA A 375 -11.79 -25.18 -18.19
CA ALA A 375 -12.14 -26.01 -17.03
C ALA A 375 -13.13 -25.31 -16.08
N ALA A 376 -13.10 -23.97 -15.99
CA ALA A 376 -14.06 -23.18 -15.23
C ALA A 376 -15.41 -23.02 -15.95
N GLU A 377 -15.47 -23.24 -17.26
CA GLU A 377 -16.67 -23.14 -18.09
C GLU A 377 -17.34 -24.51 -18.31
N ASN A 378 -16.60 -25.62 -18.21
CA ASN A 378 -17.14 -26.97 -18.36
C ASN A 378 -18.27 -27.27 -17.34
N MET A 379 -19.45 -27.63 -17.86
CA MET A 379 -20.69 -27.84 -17.10
C MET A 379 -20.95 -29.29 -16.67
N THR A 380 -20.03 -30.22 -16.92
CA THR A 380 -20.19 -31.61 -16.51
C THR A 380 -20.38 -31.75 -14.99
N GLN A 381 -21.36 -32.57 -14.58
CA GLN A 381 -21.77 -32.71 -13.18
C GLN A 381 -20.65 -33.27 -12.28
N ALA A 382 -19.80 -34.15 -12.82
CA ALA A 382 -18.58 -34.64 -12.15
C ALA A 382 -17.49 -33.56 -11.98
N GLY A 383 -17.61 -32.42 -12.67
CA GLY A 383 -16.64 -31.33 -12.70
C GLY A 383 -16.91 -30.18 -11.72
N ALA A 384 -18.00 -30.20 -10.94
CA ALA A 384 -18.40 -29.05 -10.12
C ALA A 384 -17.31 -28.60 -9.12
N ALA A 385 -16.64 -29.54 -8.45
CA ALA A 385 -15.53 -29.25 -7.54
C ALA A 385 -14.31 -28.70 -8.29
N ASN A 386 -13.94 -29.30 -9.42
CA ASN A 386 -12.82 -28.85 -10.26
C ASN A 386 -13.08 -27.44 -10.81
N ARG A 387 -14.33 -27.13 -11.15
CA ARG A 387 -14.78 -25.81 -11.62
C ARG A 387 -14.60 -24.74 -10.56
N GLN A 388 -14.99 -25.02 -9.31
CA GLN A 388 -14.79 -24.08 -8.20
C GLN A 388 -13.29 -23.85 -7.95
N GLN A 389 -12.48 -24.90 -7.99
CA GLN A 389 -11.03 -24.77 -7.86
C GLN A 389 -10.40 -23.97 -9.00
N ALA A 390 -10.81 -24.19 -10.25
CA ALA A 390 -10.34 -23.43 -11.39
C ALA A 390 -10.70 -21.93 -11.27
N LYS A 391 -11.92 -21.62 -10.82
CA LYS A 391 -12.34 -20.23 -10.54
C LYS A 391 -11.52 -19.58 -9.43
N GLN A 392 -11.26 -20.30 -8.34
CA GLN A 392 -10.41 -19.80 -7.25
C GLN A 392 -8.95 -19.59 -7.71
N LEU A 393 -8.40 -20.47 -8.55
CA LEU A 393 -7.06 -20.28 -9.11
C LEU A 393 -6.98 -19.10 -10.07
N LEU A 394 -8.01 -18.87 -10.89
CA LEU A 394 -8.10 -17.67 -11.74
C LEU A 394 -8.21 -16.39 -10.91
N ALA A 395 -8.97 -16.43 -9.81
CA ALA A 395 -9.03 -15.35 -8.81
C ALA A 395 -7.64 -14.96 -8.33
N LEU A 396 -6.94 -15.97 -7.85
CA LEU A 396 -5.69 -15.83 -7.15
C LEU A 396 -4.61 -15.33 -8.11
N LYS A 397 -4.58 -15.86 -9.34
CA LYS A 397 -3.66 -15.37 -10.39
C LYS A 397 -3.90 -13.91 -10.74
N LYS A 398 -5.16 -13.45 -10.79
CA LYS A 398 -5.47 -12.04 -11.08
C LYS A 398 -4.97 -11.14 -9.94
N VAL A 399 -5.35 -11.46 -8.70
CA VAL A 399 -4.95 -10.69 -7.51
C VAL A 399 -3.44 -10.65 -7.36
N GLU A 400 -2.76 -11.76 -7.64
CA GLU A 400 -1.30 -11.85 -7.59
C GLU A 400 -0.61 -10.93 -8.60
N TRP A 401 -1.11 -10.85 -9.84
CA TRP A 401 -0.55 -9.95 -10.85
C TRP A 401 -0.77 -8.48 -10.48
N ASP A 402 -1.98 -8.11 -10.07
CA ASP A 402 -2.28 -6.76 -9.61
C ASP A 402 -1.35 -6.35 -8.46
N LEU A 403 -1.13 -7.27 -7.50
CA LEU A 403 -0.27 -7.05 -6.36
C LEU A 403 1.22 -6.90 -6.73
N ILE A 404 1.71 -7.69 -7.68
CA ILE A 404 3.10 -7.57 -8.16
C ILE A 404 3.31 -6.25 -8.89
N VAL A 405 2.39 -5.86 -9.77
CA VAL A 405 2.47 -4.59 -10.49
C VAL A 405 2.46 -3.44 -9.49
N PHE A 406 1.60 -3.51 -8.48
CA PHE A 406 1.51 -2.48 -7.44
C PHE A 406 2.78 -2.37 -6.59
N LEU A 407 3.31 -3.49 -6.09
CA LEU A 407 4.56 -3.50 -5.32
C LEU A 407 5.76 -3.05 -6.15
N ALA A 408 5.85 -3.47 -7.41
CA ALA A 408 6.91 -3.04 -8.32
C ALA A 408 6.84 -1.52 -8.57
N ALA A 409 5.65 -0.97 -8.77
CA ALA A 409 5.46 0.47 -8.93
C ALA A 409 5.92 1.25 -7.69
N ILE A 410 5.60 0.79 -6.49
CA ILE A 410 6.08 1.42 -5.25
C ILE A 410 7.61 1.35 -5.16
N VAL A 411 8.23 0.21 -5.48
CA VAL A 411 9.70 0.08 -5.45
C VAL A 411 10.37 1.05 -6.42
N VAL A 412 9.85 1.15 -7.65
CA VAL A 412 10.38 2.11 -8.65
C VAL A 412 10.25 3.55 -8.14
N MET A 413 9.08 3.93 -7.63
CA MET A 413 8.83 5.26 -7.06
C MET A 413 9.77 5.57 -5.88
N ALA A 414 9.87 4.65 -4.93
CA ALA A 414 10.72 4.80 -3.76
C ALA A 414 12.22 4.85 -4.13
N THR A 415 12.62 4.17 -5.21
CA THR A 415 14.01 4.22 -5.73
C THR A 415 14.34 5.57 -6.34
N VAL A 416 13.41 6.16 -7.11
CA VAL A 416 13.60 7.53 -7.64
C VAL A 416 13.64 8.54 -6.50
N PHE A 417 12.75 8.40 -5.51
CA PHE A 417 12.79 9.23 -4.32
C PHE A 417 14.13 9.08 -3.60
N LEU A 418 14.59 7.86 -3.34
CA LEU A 418 15.87 7.56 -2.73
C LEU A 418 17.02 8.27 -3.46
N ALA A 419 17.07 8.21 -4.78
CA ALA A 419 18.09 8.87 -5.58
C ALA A 419 18.07 10.40 -5.43
N LEU A 420 16.88 11.02 -5.44
CA LEU A 420 16.74 12.47 -5.23
C LEU A 420 17.08 12.89 -3.81
N ALA A 421 16.63 12.13 -2.81
CA ALA A 421 16.97 12.38 -1.42
C ALA A 421 18.48 12.26 -1.19
N LEU A 422 19.13 11.27 -1.80
CA LEU A 422 20.58 11.11 -1.72
C LEU A 422 21.30 12.28 -2.42
N TRP A 423 20.81 12.73 -3.58
CA TRP A 423 21.37 13.89 -4.28
C TRP A 423 21.29 15.17 -3.41
N LEU A 424 20.14 15.41 -2.78
CA LEU A 424 19.92 16.54 -1.87
C LEU A 424 20.71 16.43 -0.56
N ALA A 425 20.95 15.21 -0.06
CA ALA A 425 21.77 14.99 1.13
C ALA A 425 23.26 15.22 0.86
N ILE A 426 23.77 14.75 -0.29
CA ILE A 426 25.19 14.83 -0.63
C ILE A 426 25.56 16.24 -1.13
N SER A 427 24.79 16.80 -2.06
CA SER A 427 25.15 18.03 -2.76
C SER A 427 23.94 18.94 -3.00
N PRO A 428 23.34 19.50 -1.94
CA PRO A 428 22.19 20.40 -2.07
C PRO A 428 22.54 21.61 -2.94
N SER A 429 23.76 22.17 -2.84
CA SER A 429 24.20 23.30 -3.67
C SER A 429 24.14 23.00 -5.17
N SER A 430 24.38 21.75 -5.60
CA SER A 430 24.27 21.38 -7.01
C SER A 430 22.83 21.37 -7.52
N VAL A 431 21.85 21.11 -6.65
CA VAL A 431 20.43 21.16 -7.00
C VAL A 431 19.99 22.61 -7.22
N TYR A 432 20.45 23.54 -6.38
CA TYR A 432 20.11 24.96 -6.47
C TYR A 432 20.97 25.75 -7.46
N SER A 433 21.94 25.13 -8.13
CA SER A 433 22.84 25.82 -9.07
C SER A 433 22.15 26.27 -10.36
N SER A 434 21.08 25.58 -10.76
CA SER A 434 20.31 25.89 -11.97
C SER A 434 18.82 25.67 -11.75
N TRP A 435 18.00 26.37 -12.52
CA TRP A 435 16.55 26.15 -12.49
C TRP A 435 16.19 24.72 -12.90
N ARG A 436 16.88 24.15 -13.91
CA ARG A 436 16.58 22.81 -14.43
C ARG A 436 16.75 21.74 -13.35
N THR A 437 17.86 21.79 -12.61
CA THR A 437 18.14 20.87 -11.50
C THR A 437 17.15 21.06 -10.36
N MET A 438 16.82 22.31 -10.04
CA MET A 438 15.80 22.64 -9.04
C MET A 438 14.44 22.06 -9.42
N GLU A 439 13.98 22.30 -10.65
CA GLU A 439 12.71 21.80 -11.16
C GLU A 439 12.64 20.27 -11.12
N VAL A 440 13.68 19.57 -11.58
CA VAL A 440 13.75 18.10 -11.52
C VAL A 440 13.65 17.62 -10.07
N SER A 441 14.41 18.21 -9.15
CA SER A 441 14.41 17.79 -7.74
C SER A 441 13.05 17.93 -7.05
N PHE A 442 12.30 18.97 -7.42
CA PHE A 442 11.04 19.32 -6.76
C PHE A 442 9.79 18.76 -7.44
N TYR A 443 9.87 18.40 -8.73
CA TYR A 443 8.70 17.98 -9.50
C TYR A 443 8.77 16.57 -10.05
N LEU A 444 9.95 15.94 -10.17
CA LEU A 444 10.03 14.57 -10.70
C LEU A 444 9.16 13.60 -9.90
N VAL A 445 9.24 13.63 -8.56
CA VAL A 445 8.43 12.75 -7.71
C VAL A 445 6.93 13.09 -7.79
N PRO A 446 6.47 14.35 -7.65
CA PRO A 446 5.07 14.69 -7.90
C PRO A 446 4.53 14.21 -9.25
N TRP A 447 5.29 14.36 -10.35
CA TRP A 447 4.89 13.89 -11.68
C TRP A 447 4.67 12.38 -11.71
N MET A 448 5.66 11.62 -11.23
CA MET A 448 5.57 10.17 -11.23
C MET A 448 4.46 9.68 -10.28
N TYR A 449 4.32 10.31 -9.12
CA TYR A 449 3.30 9.99 -8.12
C TYR A 449 1.89 10.20 -8.68
N LEU A 450 1.61 11.39 -9.23
CA LEU A 450 0.29 11.72 -9.78
C LEU A 450 -0.07 10.78 -10.93
N THR A 451 0.85 10.58 -11.87
CA THR A 451 0.63 9.65 -13.00
C THR A 451 0.33 8.22 -12.51
N GLY A 452 1.09 7.73 -11.53
CA GLY A 452 0.90 6.38 -10.97
C GLY A 452 -0.42 6.24 -10.22
N VAL A 453 -0.77 7.22 -9.38
CA VAL A 453 -2.01 7.24 -8.60
C VAL A 453 -3.22 7.40 -9.51
N ASP A 454 -3.18 8.31 -10.48
CA ASP A 454 -4.28 8.55 -11.42
C ASP A 454 -4.56 7.31 -12.26
N CYS A 455 -3.53 6.66 -12.80
CA CYS A 455 -3.66 5.37 -13.50
C CYS A 455 -4.29 4.29 -12.59
N SER A 456 -3.81 4.20 -11.34
CA SER A 456 -4.30 3.20 -10.38
C SER A 456 -5.76 3.44 -10.00
N LEU A 457 -6.14 4.67 -9.65
CA LEU A 457 -7.51 5.05 -9.32
C LEU A 457 -8.45 4.86 -10.50
N THR A 458 -7.99 5.16 -11.72
CA THR A 458 -8.77 4.90 -12.94
C THR A 458 -9.07 3.42 -13.10
N PHE A 459 -8.06 2.56 -12.96
CA PHE A 459 -8.25 1.11 -13.06
C PHE A 459 -9.18 0.56 -11.96
N LEU A 460 -9.00 1.00 -10.72
CA LEU A 460 -9.85 0.61 -9.60
C LEU A 460 -11.30 1.05 -9.79
N THR A 461 -11.52 2.28 -10.26
CA THR A 461 -12.85 2.84 -10.55
C THR A 461 -13.54 2.09 -11.69
N LEU A 462 -12.83 1.83 -12.79
CA LEU A 462 -13.36 1.05 -13.91
C LEU A 462 -13.72 -0.37 -13.47
N ASN A 463 -12.89 -1.01 -12.65
CA ASN A 463 -13.19 -2.34 -12.13
C ASN A 463 -14.42 -2.33 -11.22
N SER A 464 -14.50 -1.43 -10.24
CA SER A 464 -15.66 -1.34 -9.34
C SER A 464 -16.94 -1.04 -10.12
N THR A 465 -16.89 -0.13 -11.10
CA THR A 465 -18.02 0.17 -11.98
C THR A 465 -18.49 -1.05 -12.75
N ARG A 466 -17.56 -1.83 -13.34
CA ARG A 466 -17.89 -3.09 -14.05
C ARG A 466 -18.58 -4.10 -13.14
N HIS A 467 -18.15 -4.24 -11.88
CA HIS A 467 -18.81 -5.12 -10.91
C HIS A 467 -20.22 -4.65 -10.55
N LEU A 468 -20.40 -3.35 -10.34
CA LEU A 468 -21.72 -2.78 -10.02
C LEU A 468 -22.71 -2.92 -11.17
N LEU A 469 -22.25 -2.78 -12.42
CA LEU A 469 -23.05 -2.98 -13.62
C LEU A 469 -23.39 -4.45 -13.84
N SER A 470 -22.40 -5.36 -13.69
CA SER A 470 -22.61 -6.80 -13.82
C SER A 470 -23.62 -7.35 -12.80
N SER A 471 -23.73 -6.76 -11.62
CA SER A 471 -24.65 -7.21 -10.57
C SER A 471 -26.06 -6.67 -10.73
N SER A 472 -26.28 -5.64 -11.54
CA SER A 472 -27.59 -4.99 -11.70
C SER A 472 -28.18 -5.32 -13.06
N SER A 473 -28.84 -6.48 -13.16
CA SER A 473 -29.61 -6.87 -14.37
C SER A 473 -30.69 -5.83 -14.74
N ARG A 474 -31.18 -5.06 -13.75
CA ARG A 474 -32.15 -3.98 -13.97
C ARG A 474 -31.53 -2.75 -14.65
N PHE A 475 -30.30 -2.34 -14.31
CA PHE A 475 -29.65 -1.23 -15.02
C PHE A 475 -29.27 -1.58 -16.45
N ALA A 476 -28.88 -2.84 -16.71
CA ALA A 476 -28.67 -3.32 -18.07
C ALA A 476 -29.94 -3.25 -18.92
N SER A 477 -31.13 -3.44 -18.31
CA SER A 477 -32.41 -3.25 -19.00
C SER A 477 -32.74 -1.79 -19.32
N VAL A 478 -32.28 -0.84 -18.51
CA VAL A 478 -32.52 0.60 -18.70
C VAL A 478 -31.56 1.23 -19.72
N ILE A 479 -30.33 0.72 -19.84
CA ILE A 479 -29.33 1.23 -20.81
C ILE A 479 -29.56 0.65 -22.23
N GLY A 480 -30.61 -0.17 -22.43
CA GLY A 480 -31.00 -0.61 -23.78
C GLY A 480 -30.01 -1.54 -24.47
N ILE A 481 -29.08 -2.16 -23.72
CA ILE A 481 -28.19 -3.21 -24.25
C ILE A 481 -28.99 -4.52 -24.28
N HIS A 482 -29.95 -4.60 -25.21
CA HIS A 482 -30.65 -5.84 -25.56
C HIS A 482 -29.71 -6.74 -26.38
N GLY A 483 -28.75 -7.35 -25.71
CA GLY A 483 -27.76 -8.21 -26.32
C GLY A 483 -27.51 -9.46 -25.49
N ARG A 484 -28.29 -10.51 -25.78
CA ARG A 484 -28.06 -11.92 -25.39
C ARG A 484 -28.04 -12.18 -23.88
N GLN A 485 -29.09 -12.84 -23.41
CA GLN A 485 -29.26 -13.35 -22.05
C GLN A 485 -28.05 -14.22 -21.65
N VAL A 486 -27.12 -13.65 -20.87
CA VAL A 486 -26.00 -14.39 -20.27
C VAL A 486 -26.40 -14.72 -18.83
N ASP A 487 -26.43 -16.02 -18.53
CA ASP A 487 -26.76 -16.56 -17.20
C ASP A 487 -26.06 -15.82 -16.06
N SER A 488 -26.86 -15.22 -15.17
CA SER A 488 -26.44 -14.40 -14.02
C SER A 488 -25.76 -15.16 -12.87
N ARG A 489 -25.34 -16.42 -13.07
CA ARG A 489 -24.63 -17.22 -12.04
C ARG A 489 -23.10 -17.06 -12.05
N ARG A 490 -22.58 -16.02 -12.72
CA ARG A 490 -21.17 -15.61 -12.62
C ARG A 490 -20.96 -14.84 -11.31
N VAL A 491 -20.71 -15.56 -10.22
CA VAL A 491 -20.10 -15.01 -9.01
C VAL A 491 -18.78 -14.36 -9.43
N SER A 492 -18.74 -13.04 -9.37
CA SER A 492 -17.62 -12.23 -9.83
C SER A 492 -16.55 -12.17 -8.75
N VAL A 493 -15.37 -12.61 -9.12
CA VAL A 493 -14.30 -13.06 -8.21
C VAL A 493 -13.39 -11.94 -7.71
N SER A 494 -13.59 -10.69 -8.14
CA SER A 494 -12.73 -9.58 -7.64
C SER A 494 -13.16 -9.02 -6.27
N GLY A 495 -14.11 -9.68 -5.59
CA GLY A 495 -14.53 -9.36 -4.23
C GLY A 495 -13.72 -10.07 -3.12
N LEU A 496 -12.70 -10.86 -3.48
CA LEU A 496 -11.75 -11.51 -2.56
C LEU A 496 -10.81 -10.51 -1.87
N THR A 497 -11.40 -9.48 -1.27
CA THR A 497 -10.87 -8.89 -0.05
C THR A 497 -11.01 -9.95 1.05
N SER A 498 -10.15 -9.86 2.09
CA SER A 498 -10.04 -10.85 3.18
C SER A 498 -11.37 -11.33 3.80
N ASP A 499 -12.46 -10.59 3.62
CA ASP A 499 -13.79 -10.86 4.18
C ASP A 499 -14.46 -12.15 3.67
N GLU A 500 -14.27 -12.56 2.41
CA GLU A 500 -14.85 -13.83 1.90
C GLU A 500 -14.09 -15.07 2.40
N LEU A 501 -12.79 -14.93 2.69
CA LEU A 501 -11.96 -16.02 3.19
C LEU A 501 -12.26 -16.41 4.65
N GLU A 502 -13.03 -15.60 5.37
CA GLU A 502 -13.43 -15.82 6.78
C GLU A 502 -14.87 -16.30 6.95
N SER A 503 -15.74 -16.05 5.98
CA SER A 503 -17.16 -16.42 6.05
C SER A 503 -17.36 -17.96 6.10
N GLU A 504 -16.37 -18.75 5.67
CA GLU A 504 -16.38 -20.22 5.77
C GLU A 504 -15.90 -20.76 7.13
N SER A 505 -15.25 -19.95 7.98
CA SER A 505 -14.60 -20.44 9.22
C SER A 505 -15.48 -20.36 10.47
N PHE A 506 -16.63 -19.68 10.41
CA PHE A 506 -17.52 -19.46 11.57
C PHE A 506 -18.88 -20.17 11.44
N GLY A 507 -18.91 -21.34 10.80
CA GLY A 507 -20.02 -22.28 10.94
C GLY A 507 -20.04 -22.88 12.34
N ARG A 508 -20.55 -22.12 13.32
CA ARG A 508 -20.83 -22.63 14.67
C ARG A 508 -21.99 -23.64 14.53
N PRO A 509 -21.88 -24.89 15.03
CA PRO A 509 -23.02 -25.78 15.06
C PRO A 509 -24.08 -25.16 15.98
N VAL A 510 -25.24 -24.86 15.43
CA VAL A 510 -26.42 -24.44 16.20
C VAL A 510 -26.88 -25.69 16.94
N GLY A 511 -26.43 -25.83 18.19
CA GLY A 511 -26.97 -26.80 19.13
C GLY A 511 -28.36 -26.36 19.57
N ALA A 512 -29.32 -27.26 19.38
CA ALA A 512 -30.67 -27.14 19.89
C ALA A 512 -30.71 -27.40 21.41
N GLY A 513 -31.56 -26.64 22.12
CA GLY A 513 -32.18 -27.05 23.38
C GLY A 513 -31.47 -26.61 24.67
N GLY A 514 -32.18 -25.83 25.49
CA GLY A 514 -31.79 -25.57 26.88
C GLY A 514 -32.46 -24.36 27.53
N THR A 515 -33.77 -24.43 27.76
CA THR A 515 -34.50 -23.57 28.71
C THR A 515 -34.06 -23.86 30.14
N MET A 516 -33.51 -22.87 30.86
CA MET A 516 -33.56 -22.72 32.33
C MET A 516 -33.10 -21.29 32.66
N SER A 517 -34.01 -20.43 33.13
CA SER A 517 -34.34 -20.14 34.54
C SER A 517 -33.63 -18.87 35.02
N ARG A 518 -34.42 -17.81 35.01
CA ARG A 518 -34.40 -16.62 35.86
C ARG A 518 -33.73 -16.85 37.22
N VAL A 519 -32.67 -16.09 37.50
CA VAL A 519 -32.24 -15.71 38.85
C VAL A 519 -31.95 -14.21 38.79
N GLU A 520 -32.72 -13.47 39.57
CA GLU A 520 -32.48 -12.09 39.96
C GLU A 520 -31.27 -12.07 40.90
N GLU A 521 -30.34 -11.13 40.69
CA GLU A 521 -29.58 -10.57 41.79
C GLU A 521 -29.28 -9.10 41.49
N GLU A 522 -29.85 -8.25 42.33
CA GLU A 522 -29.63 -6.82 42.45
C GLU A 522 -28.27 -6.54 43.08
N GLY A 523 -27.75 -5.32 42.88
CA GLY A 523 -26.81 -4.71 43.82
C GLY A 523 -25.62 -4.00 43.16
N GLU A 524 -25.74 -2.67 43.07
CA GLU A 524 -24.72 -1.62 43.31
C GLU A 524 -23.29 -1.79 42.70
N GLU A 525 -22.68 -0.81 42.05
CA GLU A 525 -22.46 0.55 42.56
C GLU A 525 -21.99 1.48 41.42
N ARG A 526 -22.46 2.74 41.48
CA ARG A 526 -22.09 3.85 40.60
C ARG A 526 -20.67 4.33 40.91
N GLY A 527 -19.86 4.55 39.88
CA GLY A 527 -18.63 5.35 39.95
C GLY A 527 -18.53 6.32 38.77
N HIS A 528 -19.30 7.41 38.83
CA HIS A 528 -19.12 8.58 37.97
C HIS A 528 -17.90 9.37 38.46
N VAL A 529 -16.82 9.41 37.66
CA VAL A 529 -15.72 10.34 37.89
C VAL A 529 -16.07 11.67 37.21
N ALA A 530 -16.52 12.62 38.03
CA ALA A 530 -16.55 14.04 37.70
C ALA A 530 -15.13 14.60 37.86
N VAL A 531 -14.65 15.31 36.85
CA VAL A 531 -13.41 16.10 36.92
C VAL A 531 -13.78 17.49 37.44
N GLU A 532 -13.44 17.72 38.69
CA GLU A 532 -13.52 18.99 39.41
C GLU A 532 -12.36 19.89 38.94
N MET A 533 -12.69 21.04 38.33
CA MET A 533 -11.72 22.11 38.06
C MET A 533 -11.62 23.00 39.29
N ASP A 534 -10.51 22.86 40.00
CA ASP A 534 -10.21 23.66 41.17
C ASP A 534 -9.64 25.04 40.76
N ALA A 535 -10.32 26.09 41.21
CA ALA A 535 -10.03 27.48 40.92
C ALA A 535 -9.18 28.06 42.05
N ARG A 536 -7.85 28.09 41.89
CA ARG A 536 -6.97 28.73 42.87
C ARG A 536 -6.76 30.21 42.58
N LYS A 537 -7.34 31.04 43.45
CA LYS A 537 -7.25 32.50 43.50
C LYS A 537 -6.08 32.92 44.40
N ARG A 538 -5.33 33.93 43.90
CA ARG A 538 -4.49 34.95 44.57
C ARG A 538 -3.52 34.54 45.70
N ASP A 539 -2.28 34.99 45.53
CA ASP A 539 -1.68 35.91 46.50
C ASP A 539 -0.99 37.07 45.78
N GLU A 540 -1.34 38.27 46.22
CA GLU A 540 -0.75 39.57 45.92
C GLU A 540 0.44 39.81 46.85
N THR A 541 1.47 40.55 46.42
CA THR A 541 2.16 41.62 47.18
C THR A 541 3.31 42.26 46.35
N PRO A 542 3.79 43.49 46.69
CA PRO A 542 3.91 44.59 45.73
C PRO A 542 5.30 45.29 45.68
N SER A 543 5.35 46.45 45.00
CA SER A 543 6.38 47.53 45.03
C SER A 543 7.55 47.40 44.04
N GLY A 544 7.99 48.41 43.26
CA GLY A 544 7.67 49.84 43.12
C GLY A 544 8.14 50.34 41.73
N THR A 545 7.52 51.33 41.08
CA THR A 545 7.81 52.80 41.11
C THR A 545 9.31 53.11 41.30
N THR A 546 10.06 53.83 40.45
CA THR A 546 9.91 55.17 39.80
C THR A 546 11.16 55.33 38.89
N THR A 547 11.19 55.91 37.67
CA THR A 547 11.34 57.34 37.25
C THR A 547 11.58 57.31 35.72
N ALA A 548 10.82 57.96 34.82
CA ALA A 548 10.68 59.40 34.50
C ALA A 548 11.82 60.01 33.64
N SER A 549 11.43 60.54 32.45
CA SER A 549 12.06 61.55 31.55
C SER A 549 13.47 61.29 31.01
N VAL A 550 13.79 61.49 29.71
CA VAL A 550 13.51 62.59 28.76
C VAL A 550 13.25 62.04 27.37
#